data_AF-A0A922XR51-F1
#
_entry.id   AF-A0A922XR51-F1
#
_cell.length_a   1.000
_cell.length_b   1.000
_cell.length_c   1.000
_cell.angle_alpha   90.00
_cell.angle_beta   90.00
_cell.angle_gamma   90.00
#
_symmetry.space_group_name_H-M   'P 1'
#
loop_
_entity.id
_entity.type
_entity.pdbx_description
1 polymer ?
#
loop_
_entity_poly.entity_id
_entity_poly.type
_entity_poly.pdbx_seq_one_letter_code
_entity_poly.pdbx_strand_id
1 'polypeptide(L)'
;MATINKFKIALVGKPNAGKSSLFNQLTGLNQKIGNFPGVTVDKRTGLCQLNPATQAQIIDLPGIYSFYPRTLDEKVVTEILADKKNELYPDRVVLIADATNLKNCLLLLTQIIDLGLPVILALNMMDQAAKAGLSIDLIKLAIQLDVPVVMINARNGHGIEELKKLMAAPLPASSKKFYPIEKEAKPATEKIKERFHLANDYVAYQFLQQTKSLVSLSEEERAFITEVSNHYQLFPGKYQGAETILRFGAI
;
A
#
# COMPACT_ATOMS: atom_id res chain seq x y z
N MET A 1 33.51 0.80 -8.94
CA MET A 1 32.43 1.47 -8.18
C MET A 1 31.36 0.43 -7.89
N ALA A 2 31.04 0.16 -6.63
CA ALA A 2 29.98 -0.79 -6.30
C ALA A 2 28.64 -0.25 -6.84
N THR A 3 27.91 -1.09 -7.57
CA THR A 3 26.59 -0.76 -8.09
C THR A 3 25.66 -0.54 -6.90
N ILE A 4 25.23 0.71 -6.67
CA ILE A 4 24.25 1.01 -5.64
C ILE A 4 22.92 0.41 -6.10
N ASN A 5 22.48 -0.68 -5.46
CA ASN A 5 21.12 -1.18 -5.63
C ASN A 5 20.16 -0.08 -5.18
N LYS A 6 19.37 0.44 -6.12
CA LYS A 6 18.35 1.45 -5.87
C LYS A 6 17.00 0.76 -5.80
N PHE A 7 16.47 0.65 -4.58
CA PHE A 7 15.10 0.18 -4.34
C PHE A 7 14.13 1.35 -4.27
N LYS A 8 12.94 1.19 -4.83
CA LYS A 8 11.81 2.10 -4.62
C LYS A 8 11.01 1.66 -3.40
N ILE A 9 10.88 2.55 -2.43
CA ILE A 9 10.10 2.32 -1.23
C ILE A 9 8.97 3.36 -1.18
N ALA A 10 7.74 2.88 -1.26
CA ALA A 10 6.57 3.73 -1.11
C ALA A 10 6.20 3.89 0.37
N LEU A 11 6.03 5.13 0.81
CA LEU A 11 5.38 5.44 2.07
C LEU A 11 3.88 5.52 1.84
N VAL A 12 3.11 4.65 2.50
CA VAL A 12 1.65 4.57 2.38
C VAL A 12 1.04 4.73 3.77
N GLY A 13 -0.14 5.29 3.85
CA GLY A 13 -0.87 5.38 5.11
C GLY A 13 -2.06 6.31 4.99
N LYS A 14 -2.86 6.35 6.05
CA LYS A 14 -3.99 7.28 6.12
C LYS A 14 -3.48 8.74 6.18
N PRO A 15 -4.30 9.71 5.75
CA PRO A 15 -4.02 11.12 6.04
C PRO A 15 -3.69 11.33 7.52
N ASN A 16 -2.73 12.20 7.80
CA ASN A 16 -2.26 12.55 9.14
C ASN A 16 -1.56 11.44 9.96
N ALA A 17 -1.27 10.25 9.40
CA ALA A 17 -0.57 9.18 10.12
C ALA A 17 0.91 9.48 10.48
N GLY A 18 1.46 10.62 10.02
CA GLY A 18 2.87 11.01 10.22
C GLY A 18 3.79 10.65 9.05
N LYS A 19 3.22 10.31 7.90
CA LYS A 19 3.92 9.95 6.66
C LYS A 19 4.90 11.03 6.19
N SER A 20 4.48 12.30 6.13
CA SER A 20 5.35 13.42 5.74
C SER A 20 6.49 13.66 6.72
N SER A 21 6.25 13.44 8.02
CA SER A 21 7.30 13.52 9.05
C SER A 21 8.32 12.40 8.87
N LEU A 22 7.85 11.17 8.61
CA LEU A 22 8.72 10.03 8.34
C LEU A 22 9.55 10.24 7.07
N PHE A 23 8.93 10.74 6.00
CA PHE A 23 9.61 11.10 4.77
C PHE A 23 10.78 12.05 5.06
N ASN A 24 10.52 13.14 5.77
CA ASN A 24 11.56 14.11 6.13
C ASN A 24 12.69 13.48 6.96
N GLN A 25 12.37 12.61 7.92
CA GLN A 25 13.37 11.89 8.74
C GLN A 25 14.26 10.96 7.89
N LEU A 26 13.67 10.30 6.88
CA LEU A 26 14.40 9.36 6.02
C LEU A 26 15.28 10.07 4.99
N THR A 27 14.82 11.18 4.42
CA THR A 27 15.47 11.81 3.25
C THR A 27 16.31 13.03 3.61
N GLY A 28 16.08 13.68 4.75
CA GLY A 28 16.73 14.94 5.11
C GLY A 28 16.52 15.99 4.00
N LEU A 29 17.59 16.63 3.55
CA LEU A 29 17.54 17.63 2.46
C LEU A 29 17.54 17.00 1.04
N ASN A 30 17.68 15.69 0.92
CA ASN A 30 17.79 15.01 -0.38
C ASN A 30 16.40 14.72 -1.00
N GLN A 31 15.56 15.74 -1.08
CA GLN A 31 14.17 15.66 -1.54
C GLN A 31 13.98 16.36 -2.88
N LYS A 32 13.01 15.88 -3.66
CA LYS A 32 12.52 16.50 -4.89
C LYS A 32 10.99 16.54 -4.84
N ILE A 33 10.43 17.66 -5.27
CA ILE A 33 9.00 17.88 -5.41
C ILE A 33 8.71 18.05 -6.90
N GLY A 34 7.66 17.40 -7.37
CA GLY A 34 7.12 17.56 -8.71
C GLY A 34 5.68 17.04 -8.73
N ASN A 35 5.18 16.68 -9.89
CA ASN A 35 3.85 16.08 -10.02
C ASN A 35 3.95 14.60 -10.41
N PHE A 36 2.90 13.83 -10.08
CA PHE A 36 2.72 12.52 -10.68
C PHE A 36 2.44 12.66 -12.19
N PRO A 37 2.89 11.71 -13.03
CA PRO A 37 2.71 11.80 -14.47
C PRO A 37 1.24 12.01 -14.86
N GLY A 38 0.97 12.99 -15.73
CA GLY A 38 -0.36 13.23 -16.29
C GLY A 38 -1.40 13.85 -15.35
N VAL A 39 -1.03 14.24 -14.12
CA VAL A 39 -1.97 14.82 -13.13
C VAL A 39 -1.34 15.96 -12.34
N THR A 40 -2.16 16.76 -11.66
CA THR A 40 -1.73 17.88 -10.80
C THR A 40 -1.49 17.47 -9.35
N VAL A 41 -1.30 16.17 -9.09
CA VAL A 41 -1.09 15.64 -7.73
C VAL A 41 0.39 15.76 -7.38
N ASP A 42 0.67 16.37 -6.23
CA ASP A 42 2.04 16.56 -5.73
C ASP A 42 2.73 15.21 -5.47
N LYS A 43 3.92 15.05 -6.03
CA LYS A 43 4.81 13.91 -5.86
C LYS A 43 6.06 14.34 -5.11
N ARG A 44 6.32 13.76 -3.95
CA ARG A 44 7.58 13.95 -3.21
C ARG A 44 8.42 12.68 -3.27
N THR A 45 9.67 12.82 -3.68
CA THR A 45 10.64 11.72 -3.70
C THR A 45 11.93 12.15 -3.05
N GLY A 46 12.69 11.22 -2.49
CA GLY A 46 14.00 11.53 -1.94
C GLY A 46 14.89 10.31 -1.79
N LEU A 47 16.18 10.54 -1.58
CA LEU A 47 17.14 9.46 -1.37
C LEU A 47 17.35 9.22 0.12
N CYS A 48 17.33 7.96 0.52
CA CYS A 48 17.63 7.52 1.88
C CYS A 48 18.75 6.49 1.84
N GLN A 49 19.83 6.73 2.59
CA GLN A 49 20.85 5.71 2.82
C GLN A 49 20.33 4.75 3.90
N LEU A 50 20.14 3.47 3.55
CA LEU A 50 19.62 2.47 4.49
C LEU A 50 20.75 1.80 5.28
N ASN A 51 21.87 1.53 4.61
CA ASN A 51 23.12 1.02 5.19
C ASN A 51 24.29 1.41 4.25
N PRO A 52 25.57 1.14 4.58
CA PRO A 52 26.70 1.54 3.74
C PRO A 52 26.67 1.03 2.28
N ALA A 53 25.97 -0.08 1.99
CA ALA A 53 25.90 -0.71 0.68
C ALA A 53 24.56 -0.52 -0.05
N THR A 54 23.54 0.09 0.58
CA THR A 54 22.16 0.15 0.05
C THR A 54 21.57 1.54 0.21
N GLN A 55 21.07 2.08 -0.90
CA GLN A 55 20.33 3.34 -0.96
C GLN A 55 18.94 3.08 -1.54
N ALA A 56 17.92 3.74 -1.01
CA ALA A 56 16.56 3.66 -1.52
C ALA A 56 16.06 5.02 -2.01
N GLN A 57 15.25 4.99 -3.05
CA GLN A 57 14.37 6.09 -3.41
C GLN A 57 13.08 5.95 -2.59
N ILE A 58 12.85 6.90 -1.70
CA ILE A 58 11.62 7.01 -0.91
C ILE A 58 10.61 7.81 -1.73
N ILE A 59 9.39 7.29 -1.86
CA ILE A 59 8.27 7.91 -2.58
C ILE A 59 7.17 8.18 -1.56
N ASP A 60 6.84 9.45 -1.32
CA ASP A 60 5.72 9.84 -0.47
C ASP A 60 4.43 9.79 -1.30
N LEU A 61 3.59 8.78 -1.07
CA LEU A 61 2.30 8.68 -1.76
C LEU A 61 1.23 9.49 -1.02
N PRO A 62 0.22 10.06 -1.70
CA PRO A 62 -0.92 10.67 -1.04
C PRO A 62 -1.57 9.76 0.01
N GLY A 63 -2.15 10.36 1.04
CA GLY A 63 -2.82 9.59 2.10
C GLY A 63 -4.12 8.98 1.59
N ILE A 64 -4.32 7.68 1.80
CA ILE A 64 -5.53 6.96 1.36
C ILE A 64 -6.17 6.21 2.53
N TYR A 65 -7.49 6.07 2.53
CA TYR A 65 -8.23 5.37 3.59
C TYR A 65 -8.38 3.87 3.34
N SER A 66 -8.51 3.52 2.07
CA SER A 66 -8.65 2.15 1.59
C SER A 66 -8.12 2.13 0.16
N PHE A 67 -8.00 0.94 -0.40
CA PHE A 67 -7.67 0.77 -1.79
C PHE A 67 -8.84 1.09 -2.73
N TYR A 68 -9.98 1.61 -2.25
CA TYR A 68 -11.12 2.05 -3.06
C TYR A 68 -11.15 3.58 -3.19
N PRO A 69 -10.62 4.15 -4.30
CA PRO A 69 -10.31 5.56 -4.38
C PRO A 69 -11.55 6.39 -4.71
N ARG A 70 -11.69 7.53 -4.05
CA ARG A 70 -12.76 8.52 -4.26
C ARG A 70 -12.24 9.84 -4.81
N THR A 71 -10.96 10.14 -4.63
CA THR A 71 -10.32 11.36 -5.13
C THR A 71 -9.26 11.03 -6.19
N LEU A 72 -8.81 12.04 -6.95
CA LEU A 72 -7.73 11.87 -7.92
C LEU A 72 -6.43 11.41 -7.24
N ASP A 73 -6.11 11.98 -6.09
CA ASP A 73 -4.94 11.63 -5.29
C ASP A 73 -4.97 10.15 -4.89
N GLU A 74 -6.12 9.64 -4.46
CA GLU A 74 -6.26 8.22 -4.11
C GLU A 74 -6.13 7.31 -5.34
N LYS A 75 -6.66 7.74 -6.50
CA LYS A 75 -6.53 6.99 -7.76
C LYS A 75 -5.08 6.78 -8.17
N VAL A 76 -4.26 7.84 -8.05
CA VAL A 76 -2.81 7.77 -8.33
C VAL A 76 -2.14 6.71 -7.47
N VAL A 77 -2.48 6.63 -6.17
CA VAL A 77 -1.91 5.62 -5.28
C VAL A 77 -2.32 4.21 -5.70
N THR A 78 -3.60 4.00 -6.01
CA THR A 78 -4.10 2.68 -6.41
C THR A 78 -3.45 2.19 -7.70
N GLU A 79 -3.22 3.08 -8.66
CA GLU A 79 -2.58 2.75 -9.93
C GLU A 79 -1.11 2.35 -9.74
N ILE A 80 -0.37 3.14 -8.96
CA ILE A 80 1.05 2.86 -8.67
C ILE A 80 1.22 1.52 -7.97
N LEU A 81 0.31 1.15 -7.06
CA LEU A 81 0.44 -0.08 -6.26
C LEU A 81 -0.16 -1.31 -6.95
N ALA A 82 -1.05 -1.15 -7.94
CA ALA A 82 -1.68 -2.26 -8.65
C ALA A 82 -0.98 -2.64 -9.96
N ASP A 83 -0.21 -1.74 -10.57
CA ASP A 83 0.44 -1.98 -11.87
C ASP A 83 1.95 -2.10 -11.75
N LYS A 84 2.47 -3.33 -11.91
CA LYS A 84 3.91 -3.63 -11.93
C LYS A 84 4.68 -2.91 -13.04
N LYS A 85 4.01 -2.48 -14.11
CA LYS A 85 4.63 -1.74 -15.21
C LYS A 85 4.75 -0.25 -14.90
N ASN A 86 4.10 0.23 -13.84
CA ASN A 86 4.19 1.63 -13.43
C ASN A 86 5.64 1.98 -13.02
N GLU A 87 6.16 3.10 -13.52
CA GLU A 87 7.53 3.56 -13.23
C GLU A 87 7.77 3.71 -11.72
N LEU A 88 6.74 4.07 -10.96
CA LEU A 88 6.80 4.27 -9.51
C LEU A 88 6.38 3.04 -8.71
N TYR A 89 6.09 1.91 -9.35
CA TYR A 89 5.74 0.66 -8.65
C TYR A 89 6.84 0.31 -7.64
N PRO A 90 6.53 0.15 -6.36
CA PRO A 90 7.54 0.01 -5.33
C PRO A 90 8.03 -1.44 -5.21
N ASP A 91 9.30 -1.59 -4.84
CA ASP A 91 9.87 -2.89 -4.45
C ASP A 91 9.33 -3.33 -3.07
N ARG A 92 8.99 -2.36 -2.22
CA ARG A 92 8.38 -2.57 -0.91
C ARG A 92 7.61 -1.34 -0.43
N VAL A 93 6.67 -1.57 0.47
CA VAL A 93 5.85 -0.53 1.10
C VAL A 93 6.23 -0.41 2.58
N VAL A 94 6.35 0.82 3.06
CA VAL A 94 6.25 1.11 4.49
C VAL A 94 4.86 1.69 4.71
N LEU A 95 4.01 0.95 5.41
CA LEU A 95 2.70 1.45 5.82
C LEU A 95 2.84 2.11 7.19
N ILE A 96 2.58 3.42 7.24
CA ILE A 96 2.54 4.18 8.49
C ILE A 96 1.13 4.09 9.05
N ALA A 97 1.01 3.59 10.28
CA ALA A 97 -0.24 3.47 11.00
C ALA A 97 -0.21 4.31 12.27
N ASP A 98 -1.29 5.06 12.50
CA ASP A 98 -1.54 5.75 13.77
C ASP A 98 -2.05 4.73 14.80
N ALA A 99 -1.26 4.51 15.84
CA ALA A 99 -1.57 3.56 16.91
C ALA A 99 -2.88 3.89 17.66
N THR A 100 -3.32 5.15 17.68
CA THR A 100 -4.59 5.55 18.31
C THR A 100 -5.81 5.06 17.52
N ASN A 101 -5.63 4.76 16.23
CA ASN A 101 -6.68 4.33 15.31
C ASN A 101 -6.26 3.10 14.49
N LEU A 102 -5.61 2.14 15.16
CA LEU A 102 -4.94 1.02 14.52
C LEU A 102 -5.87 0.19 13.65
N LYS A 103 -7.07 -0.18 14.13
CA LYS A 103 -8.03 -1.02 13.40
C LYS A 103 -8.33 -0.47 12.00
N ASN A 104 -8.52 0.84 11.88
CA ASN A 104 -8.77 1.47 10.59
C ASN A 104 -7.54 1.57 9.69
N CYS A 105 -6.32 1.59 10.26
CA CYS A 105 -5.09 1.51 9.47
C CYS A 105 -4.84 0.08 8.96
N LEU A 106 -5.22 -0.93 9.75
CA LEU A 106 -5.07 -2.34 9.39
C LEU A 106 -5.95 -2.72 8.20
N LEU A 107 -7.12 -2.10 8.01
CA LEU A 107 -7.92 -2.29 6.79
C LEU A 107 -7.06 -2.07 5.53
N LEU A 108 -6.40 -0.93 5.43
CA LEU A 108 -5.53 -0.60 4.31
C LEU A 108 -4.34 -1.56 4.21
N LEU A 109 -3.73 -1.92 5.35
CA LEU A 109 -2.62 -2.87 5.37
C LEU A 109 -3.00 -4.22 4.77
N THR A 110 -4.14 -4.78 5.17
CA THR A 110 -4.58 -6.08 4.64
C THR A 110 -4.81 -6.06 3.13
N GLN A 111 -5.25 -4.92 2.57
CA GLN A 111 -5.37 -4.74 1.12
C GLN A 111 -4.00 -4.73 0.45
N ILE A 112 -3.01 -4.05 1.02
CA ILE A 112 -1.63 -4.05 0.50
C ILE A 112 -0.99 -5.43 0.57
N ILE A 113 -1.25 -6.18 1.64
CA ILE A 113 -0.83 -7.58 1.77
C ILE A 113 -1.44 -8.43 0.65
N ASP A 114 -2.74 -8.29 0.38
CA ASP A 114 -3.41 -9.07 -0.66
C ASP A 114 -2.93 -8.68 -2.07
N LEU A 115 -2.49 -7.44 -2.32
CA LEU A 115 -1.79 -7.04 -3.55
C LEU A 115 -0.47 -7.80 -3.76
N GLY A 116 0.07 -8.43 -2.71
CA GLY A 116 1.32 -9.20 -2.75
C GLY A 116 2.56 -8.32 -2.72
N LEU A 117 2.44 -7.10 -2.19
CA LEU A 117 3.57 -6.20 -1.99
C LEU A 117 4.29 -6.55 -0.69
N PRO A 118 5.63 -6.64 -0.69
CA PRO A 118 6.41 -6.68 0.54
C PRO A 118 6.13 -5.43 1.37
N VAL A 119 5.73 -5.59 2.64
CA VAL A 119 5.29 -4.47 3.47
C VAL A 119 5.87 -4.53 4.89
N ILE A 120 6.22 -3.37 5.42
CA ILE A 120 6.58 -3.15 6.83
C ILE A 120 5.52 -2.26 7.44
N LEU A 121 4.99 -2.64 8.61
CA LEU A 121 4.08 -1.81 9.39
C LEU A 121 4.89 -0.93 10.36
N ALA A 122 4.91 0.37 10.12
CA ALA A 122 5.50 1.37 11.01
C ALA A 122 4.41 1.99 11.90
N LEU A 123 4.37 1.58 13.16
CA LEU A 123 3.42 2.10 14.15
C LEU A 123 3.92 3.42 14.74
N ASN A 124 3.21 4.49 14.42
CA ASN A 124 3.48 5.84 14.92
C ASN A 124 2.50 6.21 16.04
N MET A 125 2.81 7.26 16.79
CA MET A 125 1.94 7.82 17.84
C MET A 125 1.65 6.86 19.02
N MET A 126 2.57 5.95 19.32
CA MET A 126 2.44 5.03 20.46
C MET A 126 2.37 5.74 21.82
N ASP A 127 2.96 6.92 21.94
CA ASP A 127 2.88 7.79 23.11
C ASP A 127 1.45 8.30 23.35
N GLN A 128 0.74 8.66 22.27
CA GLN A 128 -0.66 9.07 22.34
C GLN A 128 -1.57 7.86 22.59
N ALA A 129 -1.28 6.72 21.98
CA ALA A 129 -2.02 5.48 22.23
C ALA A 129 -1.93 5.08 23.71
N ALA A 130 -0.73 5.13 24.31
CA ALA A 130 -0.53 4.86 25.73
C ALA A 130 -1.31 5.83 26.63
N LYS A 131 -1.32 7.14 26.31
CA LYS A 131 -2.12 8.15 27.03
C LYS A 131 -3.63 7.89 26.93
N ALA A 132 -4.08 7.30 25.83
CA ALA A 132 -5.47 6.88 25.63
C ALA A 132 -5.80 5.52 26.29
N GLY A 133 -4.86 4.92 27.02
CA GLY A 133 -5.04 3.62 27.67
C GLY A 133 -4.95 2.42 26.72
N LEU A 134 -4.44 2.62 25.50
CA LEU A 134 -4.24 1.55 24.51
C LEU A 134 -2.89 0.88 24.73
N SER A 135 -2.89 -0.45 24.74
CA SER A 135 -1.69 -1.28 24.75
C SER A 135 -1.69 -2.17 23.51
N ILE A 136 -0.58 -2.18 22.77
CA ILE A 136 -0.44 -2.93 21.51
C ILE A 136 0.75 -3.87 21.66
N ASP A 137 0.47 -5.17 21.52
CA ASP A 137 1.48 -6.22 21.51
C ASP A 137 2.06 -6.35 20.08
N LEU A 138 3.24 -5.74 19.86
CA LEU A 138 3.89 -5.71 18.56
C LEU A 138 4.23 -7.10 18.02
N ILE A 139 4.57 -8.05 18.91
CA ILE A 139 4.97 -9.40 18.53
C ILE A 139 3.75 -10.17 18.04
N LYS A 140 2.65 -10.15 18.81
CA LYS A 140 1.40 -10.77 18.37
C LYS A 140 0.89 -10.16 17.08
N LEU A 141 0.95 -8.83 16.96
CA LEU A 141 0.50 -8.13 15.77
C LEU A 141 1.33 -8.55 14.53
N ALA A 142 2.66 -8.64 14.66
CA ALA A 142 3.54 -9.10 13.59
C ALA A 142 3.21 -10.53 13.14
N ILE A 143 2.99 -11.45 14.08
CA ILE A 143 2.62 -12.84 13.79
C ILE A 143 1.23 -12.91 13.12
N GLN A 144 0.25 -12.16 13.64
CA GLN A 144 -1.10 -12.12 13.10
C GLN A 144 -1.18 -11.52 11.70
N LEU A 145 -0.33 -10.55 11.39
CA LEU A 145 -0.30 -9.92 10.08
C LEU A 145 0.67 -10.59 9.11
N ASP A 146 1.61 -11.39 9.60
CA ASP A 146 2.71 -11.98 8.81
C ASP A 146 3.54 -10.91 8.08
N VAL A 147 3.84 -9.82 8.82
CA VAL A 147 4.67 -8.69 8.35
C VAL A 147 5.53 -8.16 9.49
N PRO A 148 6.72 -7.60 9.23
CA PRO A 148 7.49 -6.91 10.24
C PRO A 148 6.74 -5.68 10.78
N VAL A 149 6.75 -5.51 12.10
CA VAL A 149 6.14 -4.37 12.78
C VAL A 149 7.21 -3.64 13.57
N VAL A 150 7.30 -2.33 13.40
CA VAL A 150 8.26 -1.49 14.11
C VAL A 150 7.57 -0.28 14.71
N MET A 151 7.89 0.03 15.96
CA MET A 151 7.45 1.26 16.60
C MET A 151 8.35 2.41 16.14
N ILE A 152 7.73 3.51 15.71
CA ILE A 152 8.43 4.74 15.37
C ILE A 152 7.80 5.95 16.05
N ASN A 153 8.58 7.02 16.17
CA ASN A 153 8.03 8.35 16.35
C ASN A 153 8.60 9.23 15.22
N ALA A 154 7.76 9.49 14.24
CA ALA A 154 8.16 10.20 13.03
C ALA A 154 8.58 11.67 13.29
N ARG A 155 8.22 12.24 14.45
CA ARG A 155 8.59 13.64 14.79
C ARG A 155 9.99 13.72 15.37
N ASN A 156 10.35 12.85 16.31
CA ASN A 156 11.63 12.92 17.02
C ASN A 156 12.68 11.90 16.52
N GLY A 157 12.32 11.02 15.56
CA GLY A 157 13.25 10.08 14.95
C GLY A 157 13.43 8.76 15.70
N HIS A 158 12.70 8.52 16.79
CA HIS A 158 12.75 7.22 17.48
C HIS A 158 12.30 6.09 16.54
N GLY A 159 13.02 4.96 16.58
CA GLY A 159 12.72 3.77 15.77
C GLY A 159 13.11 3.84 14.29
N ILE A 160 13.61 4.99 13.80
CA ILE A 160 13.94 5.17 12.38
C ILE A 160 15.11 4.27 11.94
N GLU A 161 16.13 4.10 12.78
CA GLU A 161 17.25 3.21 12.45
C GLU A 161 16.84 1.74 12.40
N GLU A 162 15.91 1.32 13.26
CA GLU A 162 15.35 -0.04 13.20
C GLU A 162 14.50 -0.25 11.94
N LEU A 163 13.69 0.75 11.59
CA LEU A 163 12.95 0.75 10.33
C LEU A 163 13.89 0.68 9.11
N LYS A 164 15.02 1.42 9.09
CA LYS A 164 16.01 1.35 8.00
C LYS A 164 16.62 -0.05 7.87
N LYS A 165 16.92 -0.73 8.98
CA LYS A 165 17.41 -2.12 8.94
C LYS A 165 16.39 -3.05 8.28
N LEU A 166 15.12 -2.95 8.64
CA LEU A 166 14.03 -3.72 8.02
C LEU A 166 13.88 -3.38 6.54
N MET A 167 13.99 -2.10 6.17
CA MET A 167 13.94 -1.63 4.78
C MET A 167 15.14 -2.12 3.94
N ALA A 168 16.29 -2.40 4.56
CA ALA A 168 17.47 -2.91 3.88
C ALA A 168 17.49 -4.44 3.78
N ALA A 169 16.87 -5.13 4.74
CA ALA A 169 16.85 -6.58 4.80
C ALA A 169 16.03 -7.21 3.64
N PRO A 170 16.28 -8.48 3.30
CA PRO A 170 15.37 -9.27 2.47
C PRO A 170 13.97 -9.25 3.09
N LEU A 171 12.97 -8.88 2.29
CA LEU A 171 11.58 -8.75 2.72
C LEU A 171 10.70 -9.44 1.68
N PRO A 172 10.31 -10.71 1.88
CA PRO A 172 9.33 -11.35 1.02
C PRO A 172 7.95 -10.74 1.25
N ALA A 173 7.05 -10.89 0.27
CA ALA A 173 5.64 -10.62 0.47
C ALA A 173 5.06 -11.61 1.49
N SER A 174 4.06 -11.16 2.25
CA SER A 174 3.35 -12.03 3.19
C SER A 174 2.71 -13.22 2.47
N SER A 175 2.72 -14.35 3.15
CA SER A 175 2.03 -15.58 2.73
C SER A 175 0.53 -15.55 3.02
N LYS A 176 0.07 -14.61 3.87
CA LYS A 176 -1.34 -14.50 4.25
C LYS A 176 -2.20 -13.93 3.14
N LYS A 177 -3.47 -14.33 3.18
CA LYS A 177 -4.56 -13.78 2.38
C LYS A 177 -5.69 -13.38 3.31
N PHE A 178 -6.05 -12.11 3.29
CA PHE A 178 -7.09 -11.55 4.18
C PHE A 178 -8.46 -11.55 3.51
N TYR A 179 -8.51 -11.37 2.20
CA TYR A 179 -9.76 -11.43 1.44
C TYR A 179 -9.76 -12.62 0.47
N PRO A 180 -10.55 -13.67 0.78
CA PRO A 180 -10.85 -14.71 -0.20
C PRO A 180 -11.90 -14.16 -1.19
N ILE A 181 -11.53 -14.05 -2.46
CA ILE A 181 -12.45 -13.62 -3.52
C ILE A 181 -13.68 -14.54 -3.54
N GLU A 182 -14.86 -13.93 -3.48
CA GLU A 182 -16.16 -14.62 -3.49
C GLU A 182 -16.31 -15.53 -4.71
N LYS A 183 -16.98 -16.67 -4.55
CA LYS A 183 -17.08 -17.71 -5.59
C LYS A 183 -17.70 -17.16 -6.88
N GLU A 184 -18.63 -16.23 -6.72
CA GLU A 184 -19.34 -15.52 -7.76
C GLU A 184 -18.42 -14.59 -8.58
N ALA A 185 -17.41 -14.00 -7.92
CA ALA A 185 -16.45 -13.08 -8.55
C ALA A 185 -15.22 -13.80 -9.14
N LYS A 186 -14.97 -15.06 -8.78
CA LYS A 186 -13.79 -15.82 -9.25
C LYS A 186 -13.72 -15.96 -10.77
N PRO A 187 -14.78 -16.39 -11.51
CA PRO A 187 -14.67 -16.58 -12.95
C PRO A 187 -14.35 -15.27 -13.70
N ALA A 188 -14.93 -14.16 -13.26
CA ALA A 188 -14.60 -12.85 -13.81
C ALA A 188 -13.15 -12.46 -13.51
N THR A 189 -12.71 -12.69 -12.27
CA THR A 189 -11.34 -12.38 -11.84
C THR A 189 -10.32 -13.16 -12.66
N GLU A 190 -10.55 -14.45 -12.91
CA GLU A 190 -9.68 -15.29 -13.74
C GLU A 190 -9.59 -14.76 -15.18
N LYS A 191 -10.71 -14.37 -15.80
CA LYS A 191 -10.68 -13.75 -17.14
C LYS A 191 -9.88 -12.45 -17.19
N ILE A 192 -10.02 -11.59 -16.18
CA ILE A 192 -9.21 -10.37 -16.10
C ILE A 192 -7.74 -10.73 -15.89
N LYS A 193 -7.44 -11.67 -15.00
CA LYS A 193 -6.08 -12.11 -14.73
C LYS A 193 -5.38 -12.61 -16.00
N GLU A 194 -6.08 -13.41 -16.81
CA GLU A 194 -5.58 -13.91 -18.09
C GLU A 194 -5.38 -12.79 -19.11
N ARG A 195 -6.39 -11.94 -19.35
CA ARG A 195 -6.35 -10.86 -20.35
C ARG A 195 -5.22 -9.86 -20.12
N PHE A 196 -4.92 -9.58 -18.85
CA PHE A 196 -3.91 -8.60 -18.44
C PHE A 196 -2.58 -9.25 -17.99
N HIS A 197 -2.46 -10.58 -18.09
CA HIS A 197 -1.30 -11.35 -17.64
C HIS A 197 -0.87 -11.04 -16.19
N LEU A 198 -1.86 -10.92 -15.30
CA LEU A 198 -1.63 -10.57 -13.90
C LEU A 198 -1.23 -11.82 -13.11
N ALA A 199 -0.26 -11.66 -12.21
CA ALA A 199 0.20 -12.75 -11.36
C ALA A 199 -0.67 -12.97 -10.11
N ASN A 200 -1.49 -11.99 -9.72
CA ASN A 200 -2.21 -11.95 -8.45
C ASN A 200 -3.72 -11.78 -8.68
N ASP A 201 -4.51 -12.69 -8.13
CA ASP A 201 -5.98 -12.68 -8.24
C ASP A 201 -6.59 -11.42 -7.64
N TYR A 202 -6.05 -10.94 -6.52
CA TYR A 202 -6.55 -9.73 -5.88
C TYR A 202 -6.31 -8.48 -6.73
N VAL A 203 -5.18 -8.41 -7.45
CA VAL A 203 -4.94 -7.33 -8.43
C VAL A 203 -5.96 -7.38 -9.56
N ALA A 204 -6.22 -8.57 -10.11
CA ALA A 204 -7.25 -8.76 -11.14
C ALA A 204 -8.66 -8.43 -10.63
N TYR A 205 -8.96 -8.76 -9.37
CA TYR A 205 -10.20 -8.38 -8.72
C TYR A 205 -10.31 -6.86 -8.57
N GLN A 206 -9.24 -6.15 -8.23
CA GLN A 206 -9.26 -4.68 -8.16
C GLN A 206 -9.52 -4.03 -9.52
N PHE A 207 -9.10 -4.63 -10.64
CA PHE A 207 -9.45 -4.16 -11.98
C PHE A 207 -10.97 -4.20 -12.22
N LEU A 208 -11.66 -5.25 -11.74
CA LEU A 208 -13.12 -5.35 -11.77
C LEU A 208 -13.79 -4.32 -10.86
N GLN A 209 -13.25 -4.10 -9.66
CA GLN A 209 -13.85 -3.18 -8.69
C GLN A 209 -13.66 -1.70 -9.05
N GLN A 210 -12.67 -1.37 -9.90
CA GLN A 210 -12.18 0.00 -10.06
C GLN A 210 -11.94 0.40 -11.53
N THR A 211 -12.69 -0.16 -12.46
CA THR A 211 -12.51 0.04 -13.91
C THR A 211 -12.45 1.52 -14.32
N LYS A 212 -13.20 2.39 -13.64
CA LYS A 212 -13.25 3.85 -13.91
C LYS A 212 -12.13 4.64 -13.22
N SER A 213 -11.40 4.03 -12.30
CA SER A 213 -10.40 4.69 -11.45
C SER A 213 -8.96 4.44 -11.89
N LEU A 214 -8.69 3.32 -12.56
CA LEU A 214 -7.37 3.03 -13.13
C LEU A 214 -7.16 3.92 -14.36
N VAL A 215 -6.26 4.91 -14.31
CA VAL A 215 -6.11 5.91 -15.39
C VAL A 215 -5.33 5.34 -16.58
N SER A 216 -4.41 4.42 -16.33
CA SER A 216 -3.57 3.77 -17.36
C SER A 216 -4.31 2.91 -18.38
N LEU A 217 -5.54 2.47 -18.11
CA LEU A 217 -6.28 1.58 -19.00
C LEU A 217 -6.78 2.29 -20.26
N SER A 218 -6.57 1.65 -21.42
CA SER A 218 -7.12 2.08 -22.70
C SER A 218 -8.66 1.96 -22.73
N GLU A 219 -9.31 2.63 -23.68
CA GLU A 219 -10.76 2.51 -23.87
C GLU A 219 -11.18 1.06 -24.15
N GLU A 220 -10.40 0.31 -24.93
CA GLU A 220 -10.62 -1.10 -25.23
C GLU A 220 -10.54 -1.96 -23.95
N GLU A 221 -9.53 -1.74 -23.12
CA GLU A 221 -9.34 -2.47 -21.87
C GLU A 221 -10.49 -2.20 -20.88
N ARG A 222 -10.94 -0.94 -20.79
CA ARG A 222 -12.11 -0.57 -19.97
C ARG A 222 -13.39 -1.20 -20.49
N ALA A 223 -13.57 -1.23 -21.81
CA ALA A 223 -14.72 -1.87 -22.45
C ALA A 223 -14.75 -3.37 -22.13
N PHE A 224 -13.60 -4.04 -22.25
CA PHE A 224 -13.46 -5.47 -21.91
C PHE A 224 -13.80 -5.74 -20.44
N ILE A 225 -13.23 -4.97 -19.50
CA ILE A 225 -13.53 -5.17 -18.08
C ILE A 225 -15.02 -4.92 -17.80
N THR A 226 -15.62 -3.91 -18.44
CA THR A 226 -17.05 -3.60 -18.31
C THR A 226 -17.92 -4.73 -18.84
N GLU A 227 -17.56 -5.32 -19.98
CA GLU A 227 -18.24 -6.48 -20.56
C GLU A 227 -18.20 -7.68 -19.60
N VAL A 228 -17.01 -8.00 -19.07
CA VAL A 228 -16.83 -9.09 -18.10
C VAL A 228 -17.65 -8.82 -16.83
N SER A 229 -17.59 -7.61 -16.28
CA SER A 229 -18.37 -7.20 -15.10
C SER A 229 -19.88 -7.37 -15.33
N ASN A 230 -20.40 -6.95 -16.48
CA ASN A 230 -21.81 -7.08 -16.83
C ASN A 230 -22.23 -8.56 -17.01
N HIS A 231 -21.41 -9.36 -17.69
CA HIS A 231 -21.69 -10.78 -17.92
C HIS A 231 -21.83 -11.56 -16.61
N TYR A 232 -20.98 -11.28 -15.62
CA TYR A 232 -21.03 -11.93 -14.30
C TYR A 232 -21.84 -11.14 -13.25
N GLN A 233 -22.54 -10.08 -13.63
CA GLN A 233 -23.35 -9.24 -12.74
C GLN A 233 -22.57 -8.70 -11.53
N LEU A 234 -21.31 -8.32 -11.73
CA LEU A 234 -20.43 -7.81 -10.69
C LEU A 234 -20.48 -6.29 -10.61
N PHE A 235 -21.28 -5.76 -9.70
CA PHE A 235 -21.40 -4.32 -9.46
C PHE A 235 -20.54 -3.89 -8.28
N PRO A 236 -19.54 -2.99 -8.47
CA PRO A 236 -18.52 -2.75 -7.46
C PRO A 236 -19.03 -2.39 -6.06
N GLY A 237 -20.03 -1.50 -5.94
CA GLY A 237 -20.48 -1.01 -4.64
C GLY A 237 -20.89 -2.10 -3.63
N LYS A 238 -21.49 -3.21 -4.11
CA LYS A 238 -21.87 -4.35 -3.26
C LYS A 238 -20.63 -5.08 -2.72
N TYR A 239 -19.69 -5.40 -3.60
CA TYR A 239 -18.53 -6.22 -3.29
C TYR A 239 -17.45 -5.46 -2.50
N GLN A 240 -17.29 -4.16 -2.74
CA GLN A 240 -16.38 -3.30 -1.95
C GLN A 240 -16.81 -3.23 -0.47
N GLY A 241 -18.11 -3.13 -0.21
CA GLY A 241 -18.66 -3.14 1.15
C GLY A 241 -18.48 -4.50 1.83
N ALA A 242 -18.77 -5.60 1.11
CA ALA A 242 -18.58 -6.96 1.60
C ALA A 242 -17.11 -7.24 1.96
N GLU A 243 -16.17 -6.89 1.09
CA GLU A 243 -14.73 -7.01 1.37
C GLU A 243 -14.36 -6.25 2.65
N THR A 244 -14.82 -5.00 2.80
CA THR A 244 -14.49 -4.16 3.95
C THR A 244 -14.93 -4.82 5.26
N ILE A 245 -16.16 -5.37 5.29
CA ILE A 245 -16.71 -6.06 6.45
C ILE A 245 -15.89 -7.32 6.77
N LEU A 246 -15.59 -8.13 5.75
CA LEU A 246 -14.83 -9.37 5.92
C LEU A 246 -13.42 -9.12 6.46
N ARG A 247 -12.73 -8.09 5.95
CA ARG A 247 -11.41 -7.69 6.44
C ARG A 247 -11.44 -7.26 7.90
N PHE A 248 -12.45 -6.48 8.31
CA PHE A 248 -12.60 -6.11 9.72
C PHE A 248 -12.91 -7.28 10.65
N GLY A 249 -13.41 -8.40 10.12
CA GLY A 249 -13.57 -9.65 10.87
C GLY A 249 -12.29 -10.48 10.96
N ALA A 250 -11.34 -10.30 10.02
CA ALA A 250 -10.06 -10.99 9.98
C ALA A 250 -8.93 -10.25 10.73
N ILE A 251 -9.15 -8.98 11.08
CA ILE A 251 -8.28 -8.09 11.87
C ILE A 251 -8.71 -8.14 13.34
#